data_AF-A0A2D0N7T3-F1
#
_entry.id   AF-A0A2D0N7T3-F1
#
_cell.length_a   1.000
_cell.length_b   1.000
_cell.length_c   1.000
_cell.angle_alpha   90.00
_cell.angle_beta   90.00
_cell.angle_gamma   90.00
#
_symmetry.space_group_name_H-M   'P 1'
#
loop_
_entity.id
_entity.type
_entity.pdbx_description
1 polymer ?
#
loop_
_entity_poly.entity_id
_entity_poly.type
_entity_poly.pdbx_seq_one_letter_code
_entity_poly.pdbx_strand_id
1 'polypeptide(L)'
;MRTNCPCCQQQVSESDLRQTATLFPLMGRPAPGDRNNLAPITKFIEDYNRYPTLYQWACDDCLRESLAILADPRRQLYNFWGVPGAGIPYLAYFDEKRRCENCDRTYVFGKNEQLHWYEELQFIVHSRPKKCPECRKEDRRARNLNTELSELLRDGKPEDPDKLQRIAEIYKIIGKEDKEKAYSRAAAKRRDDR
;
A
#
# COMPACT_ATOMS: atom_id res chain seq x y z
N MET A 1 -4.11 -33.88 -2.36
CA MET A 1 -4.25 -32.83 -3.40
C MET A 1 -2.94 -32.04 -3.47
N ARG A 2 -2.50 -31.57 -4.64
CA ARG A 2 -1.26 -30.80 -4.78
C ARG A 2 -1.55 -29.47 -5.46
N THR A 3 -0.90 -28.39 -5.01
CA THR A 3 -1.11 -27.04 -5.54
C THR A 3 0.21 -26.27 -5.61
N ASN A 4 0.31 -25.23 -6.42
CA ASN A 4 1.55 -24.47 -6.55
C ASN A 4 1.56 -23.28 -5.58
N CYS A 5 2.65 -23.14 -4.83
CA CYS A 5 2.87 -21.99 -3.97
C CYS A 5 3.03 -20.71 -4.79
N PRO A 6 2.25 -19.64 -4.56
CA PRO A 6 2.35 -18.43 -5.38
C PRO A 6 3.67 -17.68 -5.15
N CYS A 7 4.34 -17.88 -4.00
CA CYS A 7 5.67 -17.33 -3.72
C CYS A 7 6.79 -18.01 -4.54
N CYS A 8 7.00 -19.32 -4.38
CA CYS A 8 8.13 -20.05 -4.99
C CYS A 8 7.77 -20.88 -6.23
N GLN A 9 6.49 -20.99 -6.58
CA GLN A 9 5.95 -21.79 -7.69
C GLN A 9 6.18 -23.31 -7.58
N GLN A 10 6.72 -23.79 -6.45
CA GLN A 10 6.88 -25.22 -6.20
C GLN A 10 5.53 -25.86 -5.89
N GLN A 11 5.40 -27.12 -6.29
CA GLN A 11 4.24 -27.93 -5.98
C GLN A 11 4.29 -28.37 -4.52
N VAL A 12 3.23 -28.07 -3.77
CA VAL A 12 3.12 -28.34 -2.35
C VAL A 12 1.87 -29.14 -2.02
N SER A 13 1.90 -29.80 -0.88
CA SER A 13 0.82 -30.62 -0.31
C SER A 13 0.20 -29.96 0.92
N GLU A 14 -0.86 -30.55 1.45
CA GLU A 14 -1.54 -30.04 2.66
C GLU A 14 -0.61 -29.92 3.87
N SER A 15 0.36 -30.83 4.01
CA SER A 15 1.31 -30.80 5.13
C SER A 15 2.29 -29.63 5.08
N ASP A 16 2.39 -28.96 3.93
CA ASP A 16 3.33 -27.86 3.66
C ASP A 16 2.65 -26.48 3.81
N LEU A 17 1.39 -26.47 4.27
CA LEU A 17 0.56 -25.28 4.47
C LEU A 17 0.18 -25.10 5.93
N ARG A 18 0.86 -25.75 6.88
CA ARG A 18 0.43 -25.77 8.29
C ARG A 18 0.34 -24.37 8.87
N GLN A 19 1.31 -23.51 8.58
CA GLN A 19 1.34 -22.16 9.14
C GLN A 19 0.22 -21.28 8.57
N THR A 20 0.09 -21.20 7.24
CA THR A 20 -0.97 -20.39 6.61
C THR A 20 -2.36 -20.93 6.90
N ALA A 21 -2.50 -22.25 7.03
CA ALA A 21 -3.74 -22.88 7.41
C ALA A 21 -4.19 -22.54 8.85
N THR A 22 -3.27 -22.23 9.77
CA THR A 22 -3.65 -21.79 11.14
C THR A 22 -4.46 -20.49 11.15
N LEU A 23 -4.44 -19.73 10.06
CA LEU A 23 -5.21 -18.50 9.91
C LEU A 23 -6.69 -18.76 9.55
N PHE A 24 -7.10 -20.03 9.38
CA PHE A 24 -8.49 -20.43 9.14
C PHE A 24 -9.23 -20.89 10.41
N PRO A 25 -10.57 -20.72 10.46
CA PRO A 25 -11.38 -19.91 9.56
C PRO A 25 -11.00 -18.44 9.74
N LEU A 26 -10.90 -17.67 8.65
CA LEU A 26 -10.41 -16.28 8.59
C LEU A 26 -11.10 -15.41 9.66
N MET A 27 -10.60 -15.42 10.90
CA MET A 27 -11.32 -14.88 12.05
C MET A 27 -11.13 -13.37 12.12
N GLY A 28 -11.88 -12.62 11.31
CA GLY A 28 -12.67 -11.53 11.89
C GLY A 28 -13.75 -12.14 12.80
N ARG A 29 -14.26 -11.37 13.79
CA ARG A 29 -15.24 -11.88 14.78
C ARG A 29 -16.38 -12.67 14.09
N PRO A 30 -16.58 -13.97 14.39
CA PRO A 30 -17.76 -14.69 13.89
C PRO A 30 -19.03 -14.04 14.47
N ALA A 31 -20.08 -13.95 13.66
CA ALA A 31 -21.40 -13.53 14.15
C ALA A 31 -21.84 -14.45 15.31
N PRO A 32 -22.53 -13.95 16.34
CA PRO A 32 -22.96 -14.77 17.47
C PRO A 32 -23.90 -15.88 16.99
N GLY A 33 -23.50 -17.15 17.16
CA GLY A 33 -24.34 -18.30 16.86
C GLY A 33 -23.62 -19.45 16.14
N ASP A 34 -22.47 -19.20 15.51
CA ASP A 34 -21.78 -20.21 14.71
C ASP A 34 -20.58 -20.79 15.47
N ARG A 35 -20.84 -21.78 16.33
CA ARG A 35 -19.83 -22.39 17.21
C ARG A 35 -19.22 -23.70 16.71
N ASN A 36 -19.64 -24.27 15.58
CA ASN A 36 -19.25 -25.66 15.23
C ASN A 36 -19.00 -25.92 13.74
N ASN A 37 -18.14 -25.17 13.05
CA ASN A 37 -17.55 -25.64 11.79
C ASN A 37 -16.19 -25.00 11.51
N LEU A 38 -15.15 -25.50 12.19
CA LEU A 38 -13.77 -25.41 11.72
C LEU A 38 -13.66 -26.30 10.47
N ALA A 39 -14.07 -25.81 9.30
CA ALA A 39 -13.84 -26.57 8.08
C ALA A 39 -12.31 -26.75 7.90
N PRO A 40 -11.82 -27.99 7.75
CA PRO A 40 -10.39 -28.32 7.78
C PRO A 40 -9.63 -27.68 6.62
N ILE A 41 -8.30 -27.69 6.74
CA ILE A 41 -7.33 -27.28 5.70
C ILE A 41 -7.72 -27.80 4.31
N THR A 42 -8.33 -28.98 4.23
CA THR A 42 -8.89 -29.56 3.02
C THR A 42 -9.89 -28.63 2.28
N LYS A 43 -10.85 -28.00 2.97
CA LYS A 43 -11.80 -27.07 2.34
C LYS A 43 -11.11 -25.80 1.86
N PHE A 44 -10.15 -25.28 2.63
CA PHE A 44 -9.29 -24.18 2.20
C PHE A 44 -8.51 -24.52 0.92
N ILE A 45 -7.91 -25.71 0.86
CA ILE A 45 -7.17 -26.19 -0.31
C ILE A 45 -8.09 -26.38 -1.51
N GLU A 46 -9.30 -26.90 -1.31
CA GLU A 46 -10.32 -27.03 -2.37
C GLU A 46 -10.72 -25.66 -2.94
N ASP A 47 -11.01 -24.70 -2.07
CA ASP A 47 -11.36 -23.33 -2.47
C ASP A 47 -10.19 -22.63 -3.18
N TYR A 48 -8.94 -22.84 -2.73
CA TYR A 48 -7.75 -22.33 -3.42
C TYR A 48 -7.55 -22.98 -4.79
N ASN A 49 -7.68 -24.30 -4.91
CA ASN A 49 -7.51 -24.96 -6.21
C ASN A 49 -8.60 -24.54 -7.19
N ARG A 50 -9.80 -24.22 -6.69
CA ARG A 50 -10.87 -23.67 -7.52
C ARG A 50 -10.61 -22.20 -7.89
N TYR A 51 -10.01 -21.43 -6.99
CA TYR A 51 -9.82 -19.99 -7.16
C TYR A 51 -8.47 -19.49 -6.63
N PRO A 52 -7.34 -19.84 -7.27
CA PRO A 52 -6.02 -19.58 -6.72
C PRO A 52 -5.64 -18.10 -6.70
N THR A 53 -6.33 -17.29 -7.52
CA THR A 53 -6.12 -15.85 -7.59
C THR A 53 -6.78 -15.08 -6.45
N LEU A 54 -7.62 -15.72 -5.63
CA LEU A 54 -8.39 -15.06 -4.56
C LEU A 54 -7.67 -15.06 -3.22
N TYR A 55 -6.62 -15.87 -3.07
CA TYR A 55 -5.87 -15.99 -1.82
C TYR A 55 -4.42 -15.68 -2.09
N GLN A 56 -3.83 -14.82 -1.26
CA GLN A 56 -2.39 -14.64 -1.20
C GLN A 56 -1.85 -15.42 -0.01
N TRP A 57 -1.10 -16.51 -0.26
CA TRP A 57 -0.52 -17.37 0.76
C TRP A 57 0.91 -17.78 0.39
N ALA A 58 1.62 -18.46 1.27
CA ALA A 58 2.94 -19.05 0.98
C ALA A 58 3.10 -20.39 1.71
N CYS A 59 3.90 -21.29 1.15
CA CYS A 59 4.18 -22.57 1.81
C CYS A 59 5.08 -22.36 3.04
N ASP A 60 5.09 -23.36 3.92
CA ASP A 60 5.86 -23.34 5.16
C ASP A 60 7.36 -23.16 4.91
N ASP A 61 7.87 -23.66 3.77
CA ASP A 61 9.27 -23.47 3.37
C ASP A 61 9.57 -22.01 3.02
N CYS A 62 8.70 -21.34 2.27
CA CYS A 62 8.84 -19.92 1.96
C CYS A 62 8.79 -19.05 3.21
N LEU A 63 7.96 -19.42 4.19
CA LEU A 63 7.88 -18.73 5.48
C LEU A 63 9.15 -18.96 6.30
N ARG A 64 9.61 -20.21 6.39
CA ARG A 64 10.82 -20.59 7.15
C ARG A 64 12.09 -19.97 6.56
N GLU A 65 12.20 -19.93 5.24
CA GLU A 65 13.33 -19.31 4.52
C GLU A 65 13.20 -17.78 4.43
N SER A 66 12.17 -17.19 5.04
CA SER A 66 11.90 -15.76 4.99
C SER A 66 11.75 -15.21 3.57
N LEU A 67 11.36 -16.04 2.59
CA LEU A 67 10.96 -15.58 1.26
C LEU A 67 9.58 -14.92 1.30
N ALA A 68 8.73 -15.41 2.20
CA ALA A 68 7.44 -14.82 2.55
C ALA A 68 7.38 -14.52 4.06
N ILE A 69 6.40 -13.71 4.47
CA ILE A 69 6.04 -13.49 5.86
C ILE A 69 4.57 -13.80 6.06
N LEU A 70 4.22 -14.30 7.25
CA LEU A 70 2.84 -14.56 7.61
C LEU A 70 2.10 -13.23 7.83
N ALA A 71 0.89 -13.11 7.31
CA ALA A 71 0.05 -11.94 7.52
C ALA A 71 -0.87 -12.14 8.74
N ASP A 72 -1.40 -11.05 9.28
CA ASP A 72 -2.49 -11.08 10.27
C ASP A 72 -3.81 -10.63 9.63
N PRO A 73 -4.68 -11.57 9.20
CA PRO A 73 -5.98 -11.25 8.60
C PRO A 73 -6.86 -10.32 9.44
N ARG A 74 -6.70 -10.31 10.77
CA ARG A 74 -7.51 -9.46 11.68
C ARG A 74 -7.17 -7.98 11.57
N ARG A 75 -5.99 -7.68 11.04
CA ARG A 75 -5.48 -6.32 10.88
C ARG A 75 -5.71 -5.80 9.47
N GLN A 76 -6.39 -6.52 8.59
CA GLN A 76 -6.56 -6.13 7.21
C GLN A 76 -7.96 -5.59 6.94
N LEU A 77 -8.07 -4.57 6.08
CA LEU A 77 -9.35 -4.16 5.52
C LEU A 77 -9.64 -4.93 4.24
N TYR A 78 -10.82 -5.52 4.14
CA TYR A 78 -11.28 -6.26 2.97
C TYR A 78 -12.76 -6.02 2.71
N ASN A 79 -13.20 -6.08 1.44
CA ASN A 79 -14.56 -5.81 1.05
C ASN A 79 -15.18 -7.00 0.28
N PHE A 80 -16.23 -7.60 0.85
CA PHE A 80 -16.97 -8.68 0.18
C PHE A 80 -17.93 -8.20 -0.92
N TRP A 81 -18.13 -6.89 -1.07
CA TRP A 81 -19.14 -6.33 -1.96
C TRP A 81 -18.55 -5.86 -3.29
N GLY A 82 -18.90 -6.55 -4.39
CA GLY A 82 -18.86 -5.97 -5.75
C GLY A 82 -17.94 -6.64 -6.77
N VAL A 83 -16.97 -7.45 -6.36
CA VAL A 83 -16.13 -8.23 -7.29
C VAL A 83 -15.96 -9.64 -6.72
N PRO A 84 -16.36 -10.72 -7.42
CA PRO A 84 -16.02 -12.08 -7.03
C PRO A 84 -14.49 -12.18 -6.90
N GLY A 85 -14.00 -12.20 -5.66
CA GLY A 85 -12.56 -12.28 -5.38
C GLY A 85 -11.88 -11.11 -4.68
N ALA A 86 -12.57 -10.01 -4.38
CA ALA A 86 -11.98 -8.85 -3.68
C ALA A 86 -12.11 -8.91 -2.14
N GLY A 87 -12.70 -9.98 -1.61
CA GLY A 87 -13.16 -10.03 -0.22
C GLY A 87 -12.33 -10.86 0.74
N ILE A 88 -11.14 -11.32 0.38
CA ILE A 88 -10.40 -12.26 1.23
C ILE A 88 -9.10 -11.62 1.73
N PRO A 89 -8.85 -11.59 3.05
CA PRO A 89 -7.58 -11.13 3.57
C PRO A 89 -6.43 -12.02 3.09
N TYR A 90 -5.27 -11.40 2.89
CA TYR A 90 -4.03 -12.09 2.57
C TYR A 90 -3.57 -12.88 3.79
N LEU A 91 -3.04 -14.08 3.54
CA LEU A 91 -2.53 -15.01 4.54
C LEU A 91 -1.00 -14.94 4.65
N ALA A 92 -0.34 -14.49 3.58
CA ALA A 92 1.09 -14.23 3.57
C ALA A 92 1.44 -13.11 2.58
N TYR A 93 2.56 -12.45 2.83
CA TYR A 93 3.16 -11.46 1.93
C TYR A 93 4.50 -11.98 1.40
N PHE A 94 4.77 -11.76 0.11
CA PHE A 94 6.02 -12.12 -0.56
C PHE A 94 6.35 -11.08 -1.63
N ASP A 95 7.61 -11.01 -2.05
CA ASP A 95 8.06 -9.97 -2.97
C ASP A 95 7.42 -10.11 -4.36
N GLU A 96 6.79 -9.04 -4.84
CA GLU A 96 6.14 -9.02 -6.14
C GLU A 96 6.81 -8.03 -7.10
N LYS A 97 7.21 -8.51 -8.28
CA LYS A 97 7.73 -7.63 -9.34
C LYS A 97 6.59 -6.89 -10.04
N ARG A 98 6.68 -5.57 -10.11
CA ARG A 98 5.69 -4.67 -10.72
C ARG A 98 6.37 -3.71 -11.69
N ARG A 99 5.62 -3.24 -12.69
CA ARG A 99 6.07 -2.18 -13.60
C ARG A 99 5.45 -0.85 -13.18
N CYS A 100 6.25 0.21 -13.11
CA CYS A 100 5.77 1.54 -12.76
C CYS A 100 5.03 2.18 -13.94
N GLU A 101 3.80 2.63 -13.74
CA GLU A 101 3.01 3.31 -14.78
C GLU A 101 3.59 4.68 -15.21
N ASN A 102 4.42 5.31 -14.37
CA ASN A 102 5.01 6.62 -14.65
C ASN A 102 6.37 6.58 -15.38
N CYS A 103 7.32 5.76 -14.91
CA CYS A 103 8.68 5.72 -15.44
C CYS A 103 9.05 4.40 -16.12
N ASP A 104 8.09 3.49 -16.28
CA ASP A 104 8.25 2.17 -16.89
C ASP A 104 9.26 1.21 -16.26
N ARG A 105 9.99 1.64 -15.22
CA ARG A 105 10.94 0.79 -14.50
C ARG A 105 10.22 -0.31 -13.73
N THR A 106 10.83 -1.49 -13.75
CA THR A 106 10.42 -2.60 -12.87
C THR A 106 10.88 -2.31 -11.45
N TYR A 107 10.03 -2.58 -10.48
CA TYR A 107 10.32 -2.45 -9.05
C TYR A 107 9.69 -3.61 -8.28
N VAL A 108 10.11 -3.79 -7.03
CA VAL A 108 9.57 -4.82 -6.14
C VAL A 108 8.60 -4.16 -5.17
N PHE A 109 7.38 -4.67 -5.11
CA PHE A 109 6.46 -4.42 -4.00
C PHE A 109 6.76 -5.47 -2.92
N GLY A 110 7.61 -5.09 -1.98
CA GLY A 110 8.21 -6.02 -1.04
C GLY A 110 7.22 -6.53 0.01
N LYS A 111 7.48 -7.71 0.58
CA LYS A 111 6.63 -8.31 1.61
C LYS A 111 6.44 -7.45 2.86
N ASN A 112 7.49 -6.75 3.31
CA ASN A 112 7.40 -5.81 4.44
C ASN A 112 6.60 -4.56 4.06
N GLU A 113 6.69 -4.11 2.81
CA GLU A 113 5.90 -2.99 2.32
C GLU A 113 4.41 -3.35 2.28
N GLN A 114 4.08 -4.58 1.85
CA GLN A 114 2.73 -5.12 1.88
C GLN A 114 2.17 -5.18 3.31
N LEU A 115 2.95 -5.71 4.27
CA LEU A 115 2.55 -5.74 5.68
C LEU A 115 2.21 -4.33 6.18
N HIS A 116 3.09 -3.36 5.96
CA HIS A 116 2.84 -1.97 6.33
C HIS A 116 1.58 -1.40 5.64
N TRP A 117 1.40 -1.67 4.35
CA TRP A 117 0.25 -1.19 3.57
C TRP A 117 -1.08 -1.71 4.10
N TYR A 118 -1.18 -3.01 4.33
CA TYR A 118 -2.45 -3.65 4.61
C TYR A 118 -2.76 -3.69 6.11
N GLU A 119 -1.75 -3.85 6.98
CA GLU A 119 -1.97 -3.99 8.42
C GLU A 119 -1.77 -2.70 9.23
N GLU A 120 -0.99 -1.75 8.73
CA GLU A 120 -0.73 -0.48 9.44
C GLU A 120 -1.47 0.69 8.80
N LEU A 121 -1.33 0.86 7.48
CA LEU A 121 -2.03 1.91 6.74
C LEU A 121 -3.48 1.55 6.40
N GLN A 122 -3.89 0.31 6.66
CA GLN A 122 -5.27 -0.16 6.44
C GLN A 122 -5.74 0.03 4.99
N PHE A 123 -4.86 -0.10 4.00
CA PHE A 123 -5.32 -0.16 2.61
C PHE A 123 -6.14 -1.43 2.40
N ILE A 124 -7.21 -1.32 1.59
CA ILE A 124 -8.03 -2.49 1.24
C ILE A 124 -7.12 -3.50 0.57
N VAL A 125 -7.19 -4.76 1.00
CA VAL A 125 -6.49 -5.88 0.34
C VAL A 125 -6.75 -5.87 -1.16
N HIS A 126 -5.78 -6.31 -1.97
CA HIS A 126 -5.74 -6.10 -3.43
C HIS A 126 -5.41 -4.68 -3.91
N SER A 127 -5.37 -3.66 -3.04
CA SER A 127 -4.77 -2.38 -3.39
C SER A 127 -3.30 -2.58 -3.75
N ARG A 128 -2.89 -2.12 -4.93
CA ARG A 128 -1.54 -2.34 -5.45
C ARG A 128 -0.90 -1.01 -5.83
N PRO A 129 0.40 -0.80 -5.57
CA PRO A 129 1.06 0.41 -6.03
C PRO A 129 1.09 0.45 -7.56
N LYS A 130 0.63 1.58 -8.12
CA LYS A 130 0.71 1.86 -9.57
C LYS A 130 2.07 2.42 -9.98
N LYS A 131 2.76 3.06 -9.03
CA LYS A 131 4.02 3.77 -9.22
C LYS A 131 5.10 3.20 -8.29
N CYS A 132 6.35 3.23 -8.74
CA CYS A 132 7.49 2.82 -7.92
C CYS A 132 7.66 3.73 -6.69
N PRO A 133 8.46 3.32 -5.68
CA PRO A 133 8.71 4.13 -4.48
C PRO A 133 9.17 5.56 -4.78
N GLU A 134 10.08 5.75 -5.73
CA GLU A 134 10.59 7.07 -6.11
C GLU A 134 9.50 7.96 -6.71
N CYS A 135 8.74 7.46 -7.69
CA CYS A 135 7.65 8.24 -8.29
C CYS A 135 6.52 8.55 -7.27
N ARG A 136 6.23 7.64 -6.32
CA ARG A 136 5.28 7.94 -5.23
C ARG A 136 5.83 9.01 -4.27
N LYS A 137 7.15 9.03 -4.04
CA LYS A 137 7.81 10.06 -3.21
C LYS A 137 7.74 11.43 -3.88
N GLU A 138 7.95 11.49 -5.19
CA GLU A 138 7.77 12.71 -5.99
C GLU A 138 6.32 13.21 -5.95
N ASP A 139 5.34 12.32 -6.14
CA ASP A 139 3.91 12.67 -6.03
C ASP A 139 3.59 13.24 -4.63
N ARG A 140 4.07 12.59 -3.56
CA ARG A 140 3.88 13.07 -2.19
C ARG A 140 4.52 14.43 -1.97
N ARG A 141 5.74 14.64 -2.49
CA ARG A 141 6.42 15.94 -2.41
C ARG A 141 5.61 17.02 -3.10
N ALA A 142 5.11 16.77 -4.31
CA ALA A 142 4.29 17.72 -5.05
C ALA A 142 2.98 18.05 -4.31
N ARG A 143 2.30 17.04 -3.74
CA ARG A 143 1.10 17.26 -2.93
C ARG A 143 1.39 18.09 -1.69
N ASN A 144 2.45 17.78 -0.95
CA ASN A 144 2.84 18.52 0.26
C ASN A 144 3.16 19.98 -0.06
N LEU A 145 3.87 20.26 -1.16
CA LEU A 145 4.14 21.62 -1.62
C LEU A 145 2.85 22.38 -1.98
N ASN A 146 1.89 21.72 -2.62
CA ASN A 146 0.59 22.32 -2.91
C ASN A 146 -0.23 22.58 -1.64
N THR A 147 -0.20 21.67 -0.67
CA THR A 147 -0.82 21.89 0.66
C THR A 147 -0.18 23.08 1.35
N GLU A 148 1.15 23.11 1.48
CA GLU A 148 1.89 24.22 2.10
C GLU A 148 1.58 25.55 1.42
N LEU A 149 1.58 25.59 0.08
CA LEU A 149 1.21 26.78 -0.67
C LEU A 149 -0.23 27.24 -0.38
N SER A 150 -1.16 26.30 -0.25
CA SER A 150 -2.57 26.59 0.05
C SER A 150 -2.74 27.11 1.48
N GLU A 151 -1.93 26.64 2.43
CA GLU A 151 -1.91 27.14 3.80
C GLU A 151 -1.31 28.54 3.89
N LEU A 152 -0.19 28.78 3.20
CA LEU A 152 0.45 30.10 3.14
C LEU A 152 -0.42 31.16 2.48
N LEU A 153 -1.30 30.77 1.55
CA LEU A 153 -2.20 31.68 0.82
C LEU A 153 -3.63 31.68 1.36
N ARG A 154 -3.90 30.99 2.47
CA ARG A 154 -5.26 30.78 2.99
C ARG A 154 -6.01 32.09 3.23
N ASP A 155 -5.33 33.06 3.83
CA ASP A 155 -5.90 34.36 4.19
C ASP A 155 -5.57 35.45 3.15
N GLY A 156 -5.21 35.03 1.93
CA GLY A 156 -4.72 35.90 0.87
C GLY A 156 -3.20 36.00 0.84
N LYS A 157 -2.69 37.10 0.27
CA LYS A 157 -1.23 37.29 0.10
C LYS A 157 -0.60 37.69 1.45
N PRO A 158 0.37 36.94 2.00
CA PRO A 158 1.03 37.28 3.25
C PRO A 158 1.76 38.62 3.17
N GLU A 159 1.82 39.33 4.30
CA GLU A 159 2.66 40.52 4.44
C GLU A 159 4.08 40.18 4.89
N ASP A 160 4.23 39.04 5.58
CA ASP A 160 5.49 38.53 6.10
C ASP A 160 6.45 38.18 4.94
N PRO A 161 7.62 38.84 4.84
CA PRO A 161 8.58 38.60 3.77
C PRO A 161 9.10 37.16 3.74
N ASP A 162 9.20 36.47 4.87
CA ASP A 162 9.71 35.09 4.89
C ASP A 162 8.69 34.11 4.33
N LYS A 163 7.40 34.34 4.59
CA LYS A 163 6.31 33.58 3.94
C LYS A 163 6.26 33.84 2.44
N LEU A 164 6.45 35.09 2.01
CA LEU A 164 6.52 35.44 0.59
C LEU A 164 7.70 34.76 -0.11
N GLN A 165 8.86 34.73 0.54
CA GLN A 165 10.04 34.04 0.02
C GLN A 165 9.78 32.53 -0.10
N ARG A 166 9.15 31.93 0.91
CA ARG A 166 8.78 30.51 0.88
C ARG A 166 7.81 30.18 -0.25
N ILE A 167 6.81 31.02 -0.49
CA ILE A 167 5.89 30.88 -1.63
C ILE A 167 6.64 30.91 -2.97
N ALA A 168 7.62 31.82 -3.11
CA ALA A 168 8.42 31.91 -4.32
C ALA A 168 9.23 30.63 -4.58
N GLU A 169 9.88 30.09 -3.53
CA GLU A 169 10.61 28.82 -3.61
C GLU A 169 9.72 27.66 -4.06
N ILE A 170 8.51 27.56 -3.51
CA ILE A 170 7.55 26.53 -3.89
C ILE A 170 7.18 26.68 -5.38
N TYR A 171 6.89 27.89 -5.85
CA TYR A 171 6.61 28.13 -7.28
C TYR A 171 7.80 27.82 -8.19
N LYS A 172 9.03 28.04 -7.73
CA LYS A 172 10.24 27.62 -8.44
C LYS A 172 10.28 26.10 -8.62
N ILE A 173 10.03 25.34 -7.56
CA ILE A 173 10.04 23.87 -7.58
C ILE A 173 8.96 23.31 -8.52
N ILE A 174 7.79 23.96 -8.58
CA ILE A 174 6.66 23.56 -9.43
C ILE A 174 6.83 24.05 -10.89
N GLY A 175 7.87 24.84 -11.19
CA GLY A 175 8.13 25.34 -12.55
C GLY A 175 7.20 26.49 -12.98
N LYS A 176 6.73 27.31 -12.03
CA LYS A 176 5.91 28.51 -12.29
C LYS A 176 6.74 29.78 -12.13
N GLU A 177 7.66 30.01 -13.05
CA GLU A 177 8.66 31.09 -12.99
C GLU A 177 8.05 32.50 -12.85
N ASP A 178 6.95 32.79 -13.53
CA ASP A 178 6.32 34.11 -13.44
C ASP A 178 5.83 34.41 -12.01
N LYS A 179 5.27 33.40 -11.35
CA LYS A 179 4.80 33.52 -9.97
C LYS A 179 5.98 33.57 -9.01
N GLU A 180 7.01 32.75 -9.21
CA GLU A 180 8.24 32.81 -8.44
C GLU A 180 8.80 34.24 -8.42
N LYS A 181 9.04 34.85 -9.59
CA LYS A 181 9.56 36.22 -9.70
C LYS A 181 8.66 37.25 -9.01
N ALA A 182 7.35 37.12 -9.14
CA ALA A 182 6.40 38.03 -8.51
C ALA A 182 6.45 37.99 -6.98
N TYR A 183 6.55 36.79 -6.39
CA TYR A 183 6.62 36.61 -4.94
C TYR A 183 8.02 36.95 -4.39
N SER A 184 9.10 36.63 -5.11
CA SER A 184 10.47 37.04 -4.76
C SER A 184 10.62 38.56 -4.69
N ARG A 185 10.07 39.30 -5.67
CA ARG A 185 10.05 40.77 -5.66
C ARG A 185 9.23 41.34 -4.50
N ALA A 186 8.09 40.72 -4.20
CA ALA A 186 7.25 41.14 -3.09
C ALA A 186 7.95 40.92 -1.73
N ALA A 187 8.67 39.81 -1.57
CA ALA A 187 9.46 39.53 -0.38
C ALA A 187 10.58 40.57 -0.19
N ALA A 188 11.34 40.86 -1.26
CA ALA A 188 12.42 41.87 -1.22
C ALA A 188 11.89 43.25 -0.79
N LYS A 189 10.82 43.73 -1.44
CA LYS A 189 10.22 45.02 -1.11
C LYS A 189 9.79 45.11 0.37
N ARG A 190 9.16 44.05 0.90
CA ARG A 190 8.71 44.02 2.30
C ARG A 190 9.86 43.96 3.31
N ARG A 191 11.05 43.48 2.92
CA ARG A 191 12.26 43.51 3.76
C ARG A 191 12.88 44.91 3.79
N ASP A 192 12.85 45.61 2.67
CA ASP A 192 13.40 46.98 2.57
C ASP A 192 12.51 48.01 3.30
N ASP A 193 11.21 47.74 3.44
CA ASP A 193 10.24 48.58 4.14
C ASP A 193 10.24 48.42 5.69
N ARG A 194 11.10 47.54 6.25
CA ARG A 194 11.10 47.14 7.68
C ARG A 194 12.33 47.64 8.42
#